data_AF-C6HTW0-F1
#
_entry.id   AF-C6HTW0-F1
#
_cell.length_a   1.000
_cell.length_b   1.000
_cell.length_c   1.000
_cell.angle_alpha   90.00
_cell.angle_beta   90.00
_cell.angle_gamma   90.00
#
_symmetry.space_group_name_H-M   'P 1'
#
loop_
_entity.id
_entity.type
_entity.pdbx_description
1 polymer ?
#
loop_
_entity_poly.entity_id
_entity_poly.type
_entity_poly.pdbx_seq_one_letter_code
_entity_poly.pdbx_strand_id
1 'polypeptide(L)'
;MAIEVKENQGVLFQNEKKNEKQPDFGGKINIGGKDLHVSGWDNKDKGMNFTLSEKIGENQFKEVGKAKLDVNDKGDNEKRPDYKGEVTLNGQNIKISVWKRESKDQKPLLSVQSSPNLAKTKDVEHKAEHAAQKEAKKDMGI
;
A
#
# COMPACT_ATOMS: atom_id res chain seq x y z
N MET A 1 -19.66 -5.62 -1.64
CA MET A 1 -19.03 -4.60 -0.78
C MET A 1 -17.94 -3.95 -1.59
N ALA A 2 -18.04 -2.63 -1.84
CA ALA A 2 -16.97 -1.89 -2.50
C ALA A 2 -15.78 -1.85 -1.54
N ILE A 3 -14.63 -2.33 -1.97
CA ILE A 3 -13.40 -2.12 -1.22
C ILE A 3 -13.02 -0.66 -1.45
N GLU A 4 -13.29 0.18 -0.45
CA GLU A 4 -12.88 1.59 -0.48
C GLU A 4 -11.36 1.65 -0.41
N VAL A 5 -10.74 1.99 -1.54
CA VAL A 5 -9.30 2.21 -1.63
C VAL A 5 -9.02 3.59 -1.04
N LYS A 6 -8.54 3.62 0.21
CA LYS A 6 -8.13 4.86 0.88
C LYS A 6 -6.76 5.31 0.37
N GLU A 7 -6.43 6.58 0.61
CA GLU A 7 -5.14 7.15 0.22
C GLU A 7 -3.98 6.32 0.77
N ASN A 8 -2.95 6.08 -0.06
CA ASN A 8 -1.79 5.23 0.27
C ASN A 8 -2.14 3.76 0.51
N GLN A 9 -3.32 3.31 0.06
CA GLN A 9 -3.75 1.92 0.13
C GLN A 9 -4.15 1.40 -1.24
N GLY A 10 -4.14 0.08 -1.37
CA GLY A 10 -4.49 -0.62 -2.59
C GLY A 10 -4.93 -2.04 -2.30
N VAL A 11 -5.61 -2.63 -3.27
CA VAL A 11 -5.94 -4.06 -3.25
C VAL A 11 -5.59 -4.66 -4.58
N LEU A 12 -4.91 -5.81 -4.52
CA LEU A 12 -4.64 -6.66 -5.66
C LEU A 12 -5.42 -7.96 -5.48
N PHE A 13 -5.99 -8.41 -6.58
CA PHE A 13 -6.71 -9.66 -6.68
C PHE A 13 -5.83 -10.68 -7.37
N GLN A 14 -5.98 -11.96 -7.02
CA GLN A 14 -5.30 -13.02 -7.74
C GLN A 14 -5.78 -13.05 -9.19
N ASN A 15 -4.83 -13.11 -10.12
CA ASN A 15 -5.10 -13.28 -11.53
C ASN A 15 -5.15 -14.76 -11.90
N GLU A 16 -5.96 -15.07 -12.91
CA GLU A 16 -5.92 -16.37 -13.57
C GLU A 16 -4.73 -16.41 -14.54
N LYS A 17 -3.62 -17.01 -14.10
CA LYS A 17 -2.41 -17.09 -14.92
C LYS A 17 -2.64 -18.01 -16.11
N LYS A 18 -2.48 -17.47 -17.31
CA LYS A 18 -2.42 -18.23 -18.56
C LYS A 18 -0.98 -18.58 -18.97
N ASN A 19 0.01 -17.91 -18.38
CA ASN A 19 1.44 -18.19 -18.55
C ASN A 19 2.26 -17.61 -17.38
N GLU A 20 3.53 -18.02 -17.27
CA GLU A 20 4.44 -17.62 -16.20
C GLU A 20 4.88 -16.15 -16.25
N LYS A 21 4.77 -15.50 -17.42
CA LYS A 21 5.13 -14.09 -17.60
C LYS A 21 4.08 -13.14 -17.04
N GLN A 22 2.86 -13.64 -16.78
CA GLN A 22 1.79 -12.85 -16.16
C GLN A 22 1.97 -12.74 -14.65
N PRO A 23 1.61 -11.59 -14.05
CA PRO A 23 1.64 -11.42 -12.60
C PRO A 23 0.60 -12.31 -11.92
N ASP A 24 0.97 -12.87 -10.76
CA ASP A 24 0.08 -13.65 -9.89
C ASP A 24 -1.06 -12.80 -9.33
N PHE A 25 -0.79 -11.51 -9.08
CA PHE A 25 -1.75 -10.57 -8.52
C PHE A 25 -1.78 -9.26 -9.33
N GLY A 26 -2.96 -8.71 -9.53
CA GLY A 26 -3.18 -7.45 -10.24
C GLY A 26 -4.17 -6.56 -9.52
N GLY A 27 -3.94 -5.25 -9.57
CA GLY A 27 -4.84 -4.31 -8.91
C GLY A 27 -4.40 -2.87 -8.99
N LYS A 28 -4.90 -2.06 -8.06
CA LYS A 28 -4.61 -0.64 -7.98
C LYS A 28 -4.17 -0.25 -6.59
N ILE A 29 -3.30 0.75 -6.52
CA ILE A 29 -2.91 1.44 -5.31
C ILE A 29 -3.02 2.94 -5.56
N ASN A 30 -3.54 3.66 -4.59
CA ASN A 30 -3.46 5.11 -4.61
C ASN A 30 -2.20 5.53 -3.85
N ILE A 31 -1.28 6.29 -4.46
CA ILE A 31 -0.09 6.83 -3.78
C ILE A 31 -0.09 8.34 -3.98
N GLY A 32 -0.18 9.11 -2.89
CA GLY A 32 -0.19 10.56 -2.94
C GLY A 32 -1.29 11.14 -3.83
N GLY A 33 -2.50 10.55 -3.79
CA GLY A 33 -3.64 10.99 -4.58
C GLY A 33 -3.64 10.51 -6.04
N LYS A 34 -2.64 9.75 -6.47
CA LYS A 34 -2.55 9.19 -7.83
C LYS A 34 -2.83 7.69 -7.84
N ASP A 35 -3.74 7.26 -8.70
CA ASP A 35 -4.02 5.83 -8.91
C ASP A 35 -2.98 5.20 -9.83
N LEU A 36 -2.26 4.23 -9.29
CA LEU A 36 -1.28 3.42 -9.99
C LEU A 36 -1.78 1.98 -10.09
N HIS A 37 -1.49 1.34 -11.22
CA HIS A 37 -1.67 -0.08 -11.39
C HIS A 37 -0.51 -0.82 -10.74
N VAL A 38 -0.80 -1.93 -10.06
CA VAL A 38 0.21 -2.79 -9.43
C VAL A 38 0.11 -4.19 -10.01
N SER A 39 1.24 -4.69 -10.48
CA SER A 39 1.43 -6.08 -10.89
C SER A 39 2.37 -6.76 -9.90
N GLY A 40 1.91 -7.84 -9.27
CA GLY A 40 2.65 -8.57 -8.25
C GLY A 40 2.96 -10.01 -8.65
N TRP A 41 4.22 -10.41 -8.51
CA TRP A 41 4.67 -11.80 -8.65
C TRP A 41 5.06 -12.34 -7.29
N ASP A 42 4.30 -13.29 -6.77
CA ASP A 42 4.59 -13.95 -5.50
C ASP A 42 5.63 -15.05 -5.73
N ASN A 43 6.81 -14.87 -5.16
CA ASN A 43 7.87 -15.88 -5.19
C ASN A 43 7.94 -16.66 -3.86
N LYS A 44 6.84 -16.65 -3.09
CA LYS A 44 6.71 -17.32 -1.79
C LYS A 44 7.85 -16.92 -0.85
N ASP A 45 8.73 -17.87 -0.53
CA ASP A 45 9.84 -17.71 0.42
C ASP A 45 10.92 -16.73 -0.06
N LYS A 46 10.96 -16.42 -1.36
CA LYS A 46 11.92 -15.46 -1.94
C LYS A 46 11.42 -14.02 -1.95
N GLY A 47 10.24 -13.78 -1.38
CA GLY A 47 9.57 -12.49 -1.38
C GLY A 47 8.66 -12.30 -2.59
N MET A 48 8.43 -11.04 -2.94
CA MET A 48 7.43 -10.66 -3.93
C MET A 48 7.95 -9.50 -4.80
N ASN A 49 7.80 -9.60 -6.12
CA ASN A 49 8.20 -8.53 -7.03
C ASN A 49 6.98 -7.73 -7.43
N PHE A 50 7.04 -6.41 -7.27
CA PHE A 50 6.00 -5.47 -7.65
C PHE A 50 6.47 -4.56 -8.77
N THR A 51 5.58 -4.32 -9.73
CA THR A 51 5.73 -3.27 -10.74
C THR A 51 4.59 -2.28 -10.58
N LEU A 52 4.94 -1.01 -10.43
CA LEU A 52 4.02 0.11 -10.46
C LEU A 52 3.96 0.67 -11.87
N SER A 53 2.75 0.80 -12.39
CA SER A 53 2.50 1.34 -13.72
C SER A 53 1.42 2.41 -13.69
N GLU A 54 1.67 3.49 -14.40
CA GLU A 54 0.74 4.57 -14.62
C GLU A 54 -0.06 4.31 -15.89
N LYS A 55 -1.38 4.46 -15.82
CA LYS A 55 -2.23 4.37 -17.02
C LYS A 55 -2.07 5.66 -17.83
N ILE A 56 -1.56 5.54 -19.05
CA ILE A 56 -1.32 6.67 -19.97
C ILE A 56 -2.26 6.68 -21.20
N GLY A 57 -3.10 5.64 -21.34
CA GLY A 57 -4.09 5.50 -22.40
C GLY A 57 -5.05 4.35 -22.10
N GLU A 58 -6.02 4.08 -22.97
CA GLU A 58 -7.08 3.09 -22.71
C GLU A 58 -6.53 1.70 -22.33
N ASN A 59 -5.48 1.26 -23.02
CA ASN A 59 -4.76 0.00 -22.80
C ASN A 59 -3.24 0.19 -22.70
N GLN A 60 -2.78 1.40 -22.38
CA GLN A 60 -1.36 1.71 -22.30
C GLN A 60 -0.97 2.03 -20.86
N PHE A 61 0.06 1.33 -20.39
CA PHE A 61 0.62 1.48 -19.07
C PHE A 61 2.10 1.79 -19.19
N LYS A 62 2.53 2.85 -18.50
CA LYS A 62 3.94 3.21 -18.38
C LYS A 62 4.45 2.73 -17.05
N GLU A 63 5.49 1.91 -17.04
CA GLU A 63 6.17 1.55 -15.80
C GLU A 63 6.79 2.80 -15.17
N VAL A 64 6.48 3.03 -13.90
CA VAL A 64 6.97 4.19 -13.13
C VAL A 64 7.80 3.77 -11.93
N GLY A 65 7.77 2.49 -11.55
CA GLY A 65 8.59 1.96 -10.47
C GLY A 65 8.57 0.44 -10.39
N LYS A 66 9.63 -0.12 -9.80
CA LYS A 66 9.75 -1.53 -9.47
C LYS A 66 10.19 -1.67 -8.02
N ALA A 67 9.61 -2.62 -7.31
CA ALA A 67 9.99 -2.98 -5.96
C ALA A 67 10.21 -4.48 -5.85
N LYS A 68 11.23 -4.85 -5.09
CA LYS A 68 11.34 -6.18 -4.51
C LYS A 68 10.96 -6.08 -3.05
N LEU A 69 9.97 -6.85 -2.65
CA LEU A 69 9.49 -6.94 -1.28
C LEU A 69 10.04 -8.22 -0.66
N ASP A 70 10.67 -8.10 0.49
CA ASP A 70 11.17 -9.22 1.25
C ASP A 70 10.06 -9.78 2.15
N VAL A 71 10.15 -11.09 2.42
CA VAL A 71 9.27 -11.74 3.39
C VAL A 71 9.50 -11.11 4.76
N ASN A 72 8.41 -10.80 5.46
CA ASN A 72 8.46 -10.29 6.82
C ASN A 72 7.87 -11.33 7.77
N ASP A 73 8.65 -11.72 8.78
CA ASP A 73 8.15 -12.59 9.84
C ASP A 73 7.09 -11.85 10.69
N LYS A 74 5.89 -12.41 10.72
CA LYS A 74 4.75 -11.81 11.41
C LYS A 74 4.66 -12.26 12.87
N GLY A 75 5.20 -13.44 13.21
CA GLY A 75 4.92 -14.11 14.47
C GLY A 75 3.42 -14.07 14.81
N ASP A 76 3.08 -13.83 16.07
CA ASP A 76 1.71 -13.63 16.55
C ASP A 76 1.13 -12.22 16.31
N ASN A 77 1.74 -11.39 15.45
CA ASN A 77 1.29 -10.02 15.25
C ASN A 77 0.68 -9.81 13.85
N GLU A 78 -0.64 -9.95 13.79
CA GLU A 78 -1.45 -9.76 12.57
C GLU A 78 -1.37 -8.35 11.97
N LYS A 79 -0.94 -7.34 12.75
CA LYS A 79 -0.75 -5.96 12.28
C LYS A 79 0.52 -5.81 11.45
N ARG A 80 1.49 -6.73 11.57
CA ARG A 80 2.70 -6.72 10.74
C ARG A 80 2.34 -7.15 9.33
N PRO A 81 2.97 -6.60 8.28
CA PRO A 81 2.78 -7.08 6.91
C PRO A 81 3.45 -8.44 6.70
N ASP A 82 2.98 -9.18 5.69
CA ASP A 82 3.60 -10.42 5.18
C ASP A 82 4.84 -10.13 4.32
N TYR A 83 4.80 -9.04 3.54
CA TYR A 83 5.93 -8.59 2.74
C TYR A 83 6.18 -7.10 2.95
N LYS A 84 7.44 -6.70 2.91
CA LYS A 84 7.85 -5.30 3.02
C LYS A 84 9.01 -4.99 2.09
N GLY A 85 9.07 -3.77 1.61
CA GLY A 85 10.18 -3.30 0.79
C GLY A 85 10.00 -1.84 0.44
N GLU A 86 10.78 -1.36 -0.51
CA GLU A 86 10.76 0.04 -0.91
C GLU A 86 10.73 0.15 -2.43
N VAL A 87 10.02 1.16 -2.93
CA VAL A 87 9.96 1.52 -4.33
C VAL A 87 10.39 2.97 -4.49
N THR A 88 11.28 3.22 -5.43
CA THR A 88 11.58 4.59 -5.84
C THR A 88 10.54 5.02 -6.87
N LEU A 89 9.75 6.05 -6.53
CA LEU A 89 8.76 6.67 -7.39
C LEU A 89 9.05 8.17 -7.48
N ASN A 90 9.25 8.70 -8.69
CA ASN A 90 9.57 10.11 -8.92
C ASN A 90 10.75 10.65 -8.07
N GLY A 91 11.78 9.82 -7.84
CA GLY A 91 12.94 10.18 -7.02
C GLY A 91 12.69 10.16 -5.51
N GLN A 92 11.49 9.79 -5.05
CA GLN A 92 11.17 9.59 -3.64
C GLN A 92 11.10 8.10 -3.31
N ASN A 93 11.73 7.70 -2.20
CA ASN A 93 11.66 6.32 -1.73
C ASN A 93 10.38 6.11 -0.91
N ILE A 94 9.54 5.19 -1.36
CA ILE A 94 8.24 4.88 -0.77
C ILE A 94 8.29 3.47 -0.21
N LYS A 95 8.01 3.31 1.08
CA LYS A 95 7.90 2.00 1.72
C LYS A 95 6.61 1.32 1.30
N ILE A 96 6.68 0.06 0.93
CA ILE A 96 5.53 -0.77 0.56
C ILE A 96 5.38 -1.87 1.60
N SER A 97 4.17 -2.05 2.09
CA SER A 97 3.77 -3.11 3.02
C SER A 97 2.61 -3.89 2.43
N VAL A 98 2.66 -5.21 2.50
CA VAL A 98 1.67 -6.10 1.89
C VAL A 98 1.16 -7.10 2.90
N TRP A 99 -0.16 -7.24 2.99
CA TRP A 99 -0.83 -8.27 3.77
C TRP A 99 -1.53 -9.25 2.84
N LYS A 100 -1.26 -10.54 3.01
CA LYS A 100 -2.07 -11.60 2.43
C LYS A 100 -3.38 -11.69 3.20
N ARG A 101 -4.50 -11.62 2.48
CA ARG A 101 -5.84 -11.79 3.06
C ARG A 101 -6.68 -12.69 2.17
N GLU A 102 -7.86 -13.03 2.66
CA GLU A 102 -8.89 -13.74 1.90
C GLU A 102 -10.11 -12.84 1.70
N SER A 103 -10.69 -12.93 0.51
CA SER A 103 -11.93 -12.25 0.16
C SER A 103 -13.12 -12.94 0.84
N LYS A 104 -14.29 -12.29 0.79
CA LYS A 104 -15.55 -12.92 1.24
C LYS A 104 -15.86 -14.23 0.53
N ASP A 105 -15.43 -14.34 -0.72
CA ASP A 105 -15.56 -15.53 -1.55
C ASP A 105 -14.37 -16.52 -1.39
N GLN A 106 -13.58 -16.40 -0.31
CA GLN A 106 -12.39 -17.22 -0.05
C GLN A 106 -11.31 -17.14 -1.14
N LYS A 107 -11.32 -16.06 -1.93
CA LYS A 107 -10.30 -15.80 -2.97
C LYS A 107 -9.14 -15.02 -2.37
N PRO A 108 -7.88 -15.42 -2.60
CA PRO A 108 -6.74 -14.70 -2.05
C PRO A 108 -6.64 -13.29 -2.63
N LEU A 109 -6.37 -12.33 -1.75
CA LEU A 109 -6.18 -10.93 -2.09
C LEU A 109 -4.94 -10.41 -1.35
N LEU A 110 -4.30 -9.40 -1.94
CA LEU A 110 -3.23 -8.66 -1.30
C LEU A 110 -3.75 -7.28 -0.96
N SER A 111 -3.66 -6.91 0.31
CA SER A 111 -3.84 -5.53 0.74
C SER A 111 -2.48 -4.86 0.76
N VAL A 112 -2.34 -3.75 0.05
CA VAL A 112 -1.07 -3.03 -0.10
C VAL A 112 -1.20 -1.67 0.53
N GLN A 113 -0.15 -1.23 1.22
CA GLN A 113 -0.05 0.09 1.79
C GLN A 113 1.30 0.70 1.44
N SER A 114 1.31 1.98 1.06
CA SER A 114 2.51 2.78 0.87
C SER A 114 2.79 3.69 2.08
N SER A 115 4.05 4.06 2.28
CA SER A 115 4.47 5.02 3.30
C SER A 115 5.64 5.91 2.82
N PRO A 116 5.77 7.17 3.30
CA PRO A 116 5.02 7.77 4.40
C PRO A 116 3.53 7.86 4.08
N ASN A 117 2.69 7.54 5.07
CA ASN A 117 1.26 7.78 4.95
C ASN A 117 1.12 9.31 4.93
N LEU A 118 0.99 9.90 3.73
CA LEU A 118 0.86 11.36 3.57
C LEU A 118 -0.43 11.89 4.21
N ALA A 119 -1.38 11.01 4.55
CA ALA A 119 -2.52 11.37 5.39
C ALA A 119 -2.17 11.44 6.89
N LYS A 120 -1.17 10.69 7.38
CA LYS A 120 -0.66 10.83 8.76
C LYS A 120 0.13 12.11 9.00
N THR A 121 0.63 12.78 7.96
CA THR A 121 1.14 14.15 8.11
C THR A 121 0.02 15.15 8.45
N LYS A 122 -1.22 14.93 7.99
CA LYS A 122 -2.36 15.76 8.42
C LYS A 122 -2.87 15.41 9.82
N ASP A 123 -2.80 14.14 10.24
CA ASP A 123 -3.18 13.70 11.60
C ASP A 123 -2.14 14.09 12.67
N VAL A 124 -0.86 14.22 12.31
CA VAL A 124 0.17 14.79 13.20
C VAL A 124 -0.05 16.29 13.42
N GLU A 125 -0.55 17.02 12.42
CA GLU A 125 -0.99 18.43 12.58
C GLU A 125 -2.27 18.53 13.43
N HIS A 126 -3.27 17.68 13.20
CA HIS A 126 -4.52 17.69 13.97
C HIS A 126 -4.33 17.26 15.44
N LYS A 127 -3.33 16.41 15.73
CA LYS A 127 -2.99 16.00 17.10
C LYS A 127 -2.06 17.00 17.81
N ALA A 128 -1.28 17.79 17.08
CA ALA A 128 -0.53 18.91 17.64
C ALA A 128 -1.45 20.07 18.03
N GLU A 129 -2.50 20.34 17.24
CA GLU A 129 -3.47 21.40 17.55
C GLU A 129 -4.39 21.03 18.73
N HIS A 130 -4.79 19.76 18.89
CA HIS A 130 -5.59 19.34 20.04
C HIS A 130 -4.77 19.27 21.36
N ALA A 131 -3.45 19.12 21.29
CA ALA A 131 -2.57 19.21 22.46
C ALA A 131 -2.34 20.67 22.87
N ALA A 132 -2.10 21.56 21.91
CA ALA A 132 -1.92 23.00 22.17
C ALA A 132 -3.18 23.68 22.75
N GLN A 133 -4.38 23.25 22.33
CA GLN A 133 -5.63 23.78 22.87
C GLN A 133 -5.96 23.28 24.30
N LYS A 134 -5.33 22.19 24.74
CA LYS A 134 -5.50 21.67 26.11
C LYS A 134 -4.57 22.34 27.12
N GLU A 135 -3.44 22.87 26.67
CA GLU A 135 -2.53 23.65 27.53
C GLU A 135 -2.95 25.12 27.66
N ALA A 136 -3.55 25.72 26.62
CA ALA A 136 -4.06 27.10 26.70
C ALA A 136 -5.30 27.27 27.61
N LYS A 137 -6.09 26.21 27.86
CA LYS A 137 -7.26 26.26 28.76
C LYS A 137 -6.93 25.97 30.23
N LYS A 138 -5.69 25.58 30.57
CA LYS A 138 -5.28 25.39 31.96
C LYS A 138 -4.70 26.66 32.58
N ASP A 139 -4.29 27.62 31.75
CA ASP A 139 -3.68 28.88 32.18
C ASP A 139 -4.68 30.06 32.26
N MET A 140 -5.97 29.83 31.96
CA MET A 140 -6.98 30.90 31.94
C MET A 140 -8.29 30.51 32.65
N GLY A 141 -8.23 30.39 33.99
CA GLY A 141 -9.37 30.42 34.94
C GLY A 141 -10.06 29.07 35.18
N ILE A 142 -10.22 28.57 36.41
CA ILE A 142 -10.54 29.21 37.70
C ILE A 142 -9.66 28.63 38.81
#